data_AF-A0A358EDM5-F1
#
_entry.id   AF-A0A358EDM5-F1
#
_cell.length_a   1.000
_cell.length_b   1.000
_cell.length_c   1.000
_cell.angle_alpha   90.00
_cell.angle_beta   90.00
_cell.angle_gamma   90.00
#
_symmetry.space_group_name_H-M   'P 1'
#
loop_
_entity.id
_entity.type
_entity.pdbx_description
1 polymer ?
#
loop_
_entity_poly.entity_id
_entity_poly.type
_entity_poly.pdbx_seq_one_letter_code
_entity_poly.pdbx_strand_id
1 'polypeptide(L)' 'ALLQVAGDGGAVGARVTGAGFGGCVVALAERRRTRDVLGALRAEYYERRGRKNQMDEHLFIAVPSRGASVQVI' A
#
# COMPACT_ATOMS: atom_id res chain seq x y z
N ALA A 1 1.05 -12.89 -4.99
CA ALA A 1 1.27 -11.86 -6.03
C ALA A 1 1.55 -10.49 -5.43
N LEU A 2 0.55 -9.75 -4.90
CA LEU A 2 0.75 -8.38 -4.39
C LEU A 2 1.81 -8.29 -3.26
N LEU A 3 1.76 -9.20 -2.28
CA LEU A 3 2.74 -9.26 -1.18
C LEU A 3 4.18 -9.47 -1.66
N GLN A 4 4.34 -10.34 -2.68
CA GLN A 4 5.64 -10.64 -3.25
C GLN A 4 6.20 -9.42 -3.99
N VAL A 5 5.38 -8.77 -4.82
CA VAL A 5 5.75 -7.52 -5.51
C VAL A 5 6.15 -6.44 -4.51
N ALA A 6 5.46 -6.33 -3.36
CA ALA A 6 5.85 -5.39 -2.31
C ALA A 6 7.25 -5.70 -1.75
N GLY A 7 7.55 -6.98 -1.48
CA GLY A 7 8.86 -7.44 -1.02
C GLY A 7 9.96 -7.18 -2.06
N ASP A 8 9.73 -7.57 -3.31
CA ASP A 8 10.65 -7.36 -4.43
C ASP A 8 10.90 -5.85 -4.66
N GLY A 9 9.88 -5.02 -4.45
CA GLY A 9 9.95 -3.55 -4.48
C GLY A 9 10.66 -2.92 -3.28
N GLY A 10 11.06 -3.70 -2.28
CA GLY A 10 11.86 -3.23 -1.14
C GLY A 10 11.12 -3.05 0.18
N ALA A 11 9.93 -3.62 0.33
CA ALA A 11 9.27 -3.71 1.63
C ALA A 11 10.06 -4.64 2.57
N VAL A 12 10.19 -4.23 3.83
CA VAL A 12 10.75 -5.05 4.92
C VAL A 12 9.83 -6.25 5.21
N GLY A 13 8.52 -6.05 5.04
CA GLY A 13 7.52 -7.12 5.13
C GLY A 13 6.16 -6.63 4.67
N ALA A 14 5.31 -7.56 4.23
CA ALA A 14 3.95 -7.25 3.79
C ALA A 14 2.97 -8.35 4.22
N ARG A 15 1.73 -7.96 4.54
CA ARG A 15 0.64 -8.90 4.86
C ARG A 15 -0.73 -8.39 4.41
N VAL A 16 -1.67 -9.31 4.25
CA VAL A 16 -3.09 -8.96 4.12
C VAL A 16 -3.60 -8.34 5.42
N THR A 17 -4.47 -7.34 5.31
CA THR A 17 -5.13 -6.68 6.45
C THR A 17 -6.65 -6.67 6.25
N GLY A 18 -7.40 -6.65 7.36
CA GLY A 18 -8.85 -6.84 7.37
C GLY A 18 -9.27 -8.31 7.37
N ALA A 19 -10.41 -8.62 6.75
CA ALA A 19 -11.06 -9.94 6.83
C ALA A 19 -10.43 -11.04 5.95
N GLY A 20 -9.63 -10.69 4.94
CA GLY A 20 -8.99 -11.65 4.03
C GLY A 20 -9.78 -11.94 2.75
N PHE A 21 -9.38 -13.01 2.04
CA PHE A 21 -9.91 -13.41 0.70
C PHE A 21 -9.85 -12.31 -0.37
N GLY A 22 -8.91 -11.36 -0.22
CA GLY A 22 -8.82 -10.15 -1.02
C GLY A 22 -8.61 -8.94 -0.11
N GLY A 23 -9.12 -7.79 -0.53
CA GLY A 23 -9.05 -6.55 0.25
C GLY A 23 -7.70 -5.86 0.16
N CYS A 24 -7.21 -5.39 1.32
CA CYS A 24 -6.05 -4.51 1.42
C CYS A 24 -4.80 -5.25 1.91
N VAL A 25 -3.63 -4.67 1.61
CA VAL A 25 -2.33 -5.09 2.11
C VAL A 25 -1.68 -3.94 2.85
N VAL A 26 -0.99 -4.26 3.95
CA VAL A 26 -0.02 -3.35 4.58
C VAL A 26 1.36 -3.84 4.21
N ALA A 27 2.15 -2.98 3.56
CA ALA A 27 3.57 -3.19 3.27
C ALA A 27 4.40 -2.21 4.11
N LEU A 28 5.20 -2.75 5.03
CA LEU A 28 6.12 -1.98 5.85
C LEU A 28 7.41 -1.77 5.06
N ALA A 29 7.83 -0.52 4.92
CA ALA A 29 9.07 -0.16 4.24
C ALA A 29 9.77 0.98 4.99
N GLU A 30 11.09 1.07 4.84
CA GLU A 30 11.81 2.26 5.26
C GLU A 30 11.33 3.48 4.46
N ARG A 31 11.29 4.66 5.09
CA ARG A 31 10.79 5.89 4.45
C ARG A 31 11.51 6.23 3.14
N ARG A 32 12.79 5.88 3.01
CA ARG A 32 13.56 6.09 1.77
C ARG A 32 13.15 5.17 0.62
N ARG A 33 12.54 4.02 0.93
CA ARG A 33 12.15 2.98 -0.04
C ARG A 33 10.66 2.98 -0.38
N THR A 34 9.83 3.79 0.26
CA THR A 34 8.37 3.81 0.00
C THR A 34 8.03 4.12 -1.46
N ARG A 35 8.79 5.00 -2.13
CA ARG A 35 8.59 5.28 -3.56
C ARG A 35 8.91 4.07 -4.45
N ASP A 36 9.96 3.33 -4.13
CA ASP A 36 10.32 2.10 -4.87
C ASP A 36 9.22 1.05 -4.75
N VAL A 37 8.72 0.83 -3.53
CA VAL A 37 7.64 -0.12 -3.26
C VAL A 37 6.36 0.28 -4.02
N LEU A 38 5.98 1.55 -3.98
CA LEU A 38 4.81 2.06 -4.71
C LEU A 38 4.99 1.92 -6.24
N GLY A 39 6.18 2.21 -6.75
CA GLY A 39 6.53 2.05 -8.16
C GLY A 39 6.42 0.60 -8.64
N ALA A 40 6.97 -0.34 -7.85
CA ALA A 40 6.87 -1.77 -8.13
C ALA A 40 5.41 -2.25 -8.13
N LEU A 41 4.62 -1.89 -7.11
CA LEU A 41 3.20 -2.26 -7.04
C LEU A 41 2.40 -1.70 -8.21
N ARG A 42 2.64 -0.42 -8.57
CA ARG A 42 2.03 0.23 -9.73
C ARG A 42 2.30 -0.53 -11.02
N ALA A 43 3.58 -0.74 -11.35
CA ALA A 43 4.00 -1.33 -12.62
C ALA A 43 3.68 -2.83 -12.70
N GLU A 44 4.00 -3.60 -11.66
CA GLU A 44 4.01 -5.06 -11.71
C GLU A 44 2.67 -5.69 -11.31
N TYR A 45 1.81 -4.95 -10.60
CA TYR A 45 0.51 -5.47 -10.16
C TYR A 45 -0.68 -4.74 -10.76
N TYR A 46 -0.77 -3.41 -10.62
CA TYR A 46 -1.98 -2.67 -10.99
C TYR A 46 -2.07 -2.33 -12.48
N GLU A 47 -0.99 -1.85 -13.10
CA GLU A 47 -1.00 -1.51 -14.53
C GLU A 47 -1.25 -2.75 -15.41
N ARG A 48 -0.65 -3.90 -15.06
CA ARG A 48 -0.90 -5.18 -15.73
C ARG A 48 -2.35 -5.67 -15.63
N ARG A 49 -3.13 -5.11 -14.71
CA ARG A 49 -4.56 -5.40 -14.50
C ARG A 49 -5.46 -4.30 -15.07
N GLY A 50 -4.93 -3.41 -15.91
CA GLY A 50 -5.70 -2.35 -16.57
C GLY A 50 -6.08 -1.18 -15.65
N ARG A 51 -5.47 -1.05 -14.46
CA ARG A 51 -5.85 -0.03 -13.46
C ARG A 51 -5.00 1.24 -13.47
N LYS A 52 -4.30 1.54 -14.57
CA LYS A 52 -3.28 2.61 -14.65
C LYS A 52 -3.73 4.00 -14.15
N ASN A 53 -5.01 4.33 -14.28
CA ASN A 53 -5.57 5.66 -13.96
C ASN A 53 -6.22 5.75 -12.57
N GLN A 54 -6.05 4.75 -11.70
CA GLN A 54 -6.70 4.67 -10.38
C GLN A 54 -5.66 4.48 -9.25
N MET A 55 -4.43 4.99 -9.41
CA MET A 55 -3.36 4.68 -8.45
C MET A 55 -3.60 5.30 -7.08
N ASP A 56 -4.08 6.54 -7.04
CA ASP A 56 -4.31 7.25 -5.77
C ASP A 56 -5.44 6.61 -4.94
N GLU A 57 -6.34 5.85 -5.59
CA GLU A 57 -7.39 5.07 -4.91
C GLU A 57 -6.89 3.73 -4.35
N HIS A 58 -5.70 3.27 -4.76
CA HIS A 58 -5.20 1.94 -4.46
C HIS A 58 -3.89 1.92 -3.69
N LEU A 59 -3.08 2.95 -3.84
CA LEU A 59 -1.71 3.02 -3.35
C LEU A 59 -1.49 4.36 -2.66
N PHE A 60 -1.28 4.32 -1.35
CA PHE A 60 -0.99 5.49 -0.56
C PHE A 60 -0.06 5.14 0.61
N ILE A 61 0.62 6.16 1.13
CA ILE A 61 1.45 6.03 2.33
C ILE A 61 0.57 6.33 3.53
N ALA A 62 0.37 5.34 4.39
CA ALA A 62 -0.29 5.53 5.68
C ALA A 62 0.75 5.88 6.77
N VAL A 63 0.42 6.87 7.59
CA VAL A 63 1.12 7.17 8.84
C VAL A 63 0.11 7.07 10.00
N PRO A 64 0.53 6.61 11.19
CA PRO A 64 -0.37 6.57 12.36
C PRO A 64 -1.00 7.94 12.63
N SER A 65 -2.29 7.96 12.92
CA SER A 65 -3.06 9.16 13.17
C SER A 65 -3.83 9.08 14.49
N ARG A 66 -4.36 10.22 14.94
CA ARG A 66 -5.27 10.26 16.09
C ARG A 66 -6.58 9.56 15.74
N GLY A 67 -7.15 8.88 16.74
CA GLY A 67 -8.51 8.35 16.66
C GLY A 67 -9.56 9.47 16.71
N ALA A 68 -10.84 9.06 16.69
CA ALA A 68 -11.97 9.98 16.77
C ALA A 68 -11.93 10.85 18.04
N SER A 69 -12.24 12.13 17.92
CA SER A 69 -12.30 13.08 19.03
C SER A 69 -13.31 14.19 18.76
N VAL A 70 -13.91 14.75 19.80
CA VAL A 70 -14.75 15.96 19.70
C VAL A 70 -13.87 17.20 19.72
N GLN A 71 -14.06 18.10 18.75
CA GLN A 71 -13.50 19.45 18.78
C GLN A 71 -14.61 20.43 19.14
N VAL A 72 -14.41 21.17 20.24
CA VAL A 72 -15.21 22.35 20.55
C VAL A 72 -14.57 23.49 19.78
N ILE A 73 -15.33 24.06 18.84
CA ILE A 73 -14.92 25.21 18.02
C ILE A 73 -15.21 26.50 18.81
#